data_AF-A0A9E5GGD0-F1
#
_entry.id   AF-A0A9E5GGD0-F1
#
_cell.length_a   1.000
_cell.length_b   1.000
_cell.length_c   1.000
_cell.angle_alpha   90.00
_cell.angle_beta   90.00
_cell.angle_gamma   90.00
#
_symmetry.space_group_name_H-M   'P 1'
#
loop_
_entity.id
_entity.type
_entity.pdbx_description
1 polymer ?
#
loop_
_entity_poly.entity_id
_entity_poly.type
_entity_poly.pdbx_seq_one_letter_code
_entity_poly.pdbx_strand_id
1 'polypeptide(L)'
;MKHLQISVVMMLYTIKCLLGTAICYGFYKAFPQYYLLWSIVSLLLVLAPDWNNSIALPIARIKANVTGALVGLACFLLPFHQLWNLLIGVVLTIFICSWLKFPAATRSALAALVIVLLQEFGKPMWAYALQRIFAVLLGCLVGLALTLAFQVVERKVLKSQKEIPSSKTKGIA
;
A
#
# COMPACT_ATOMS: atom_id res chain seq x y z
N MET A 1 -7.27 16.33 26.25
CA MET A 1 -6.11 16.37 25.32
C MET A 1 -6.03 15.16 24.39
N LYS A 2 -6.10 13.89 24.86
CA LYS A 2 -6.03 12.70 23.98
C LYS A 2 -7.08 12.66 22.84
N HIS A 3 -8.34 13.03 23.12
CA HIS A 3 -9.39 13.10 22.09
C HIS A 3 -9.06 14.09 20.94
N LEU A 4 -8.53 15.26 21.27
CA LEU A 4 -8.18 16.28 20.28
C LEU A 4 -7.02 15.82 19.37
N GLN A 5 -6.05 15.09 19.94
CA GLN A 5 -4.94 14.52 19.16
C GLN A 5 -5.43 13.46 18.17
N ILE A 6 -6.34 12.57 18.57
CA ILE A 6 -6.93 11.56 17.69
C ILE A 6 -7.70 12.24 16.54
N SER A 7 -8.46 13.31 16.81
CA SER A 7 -9.19 14.05 15.78
C SER A 7 -8.28 14.68 14.71
N VAL A 8 -7.15 15.28 15.12
CA VAL A 8 -6.20 15.89 14.17
C VAL A 8 -5.49 14.82 13.33
N VAL A 9 -5.09 13.70 13.95
CA VAL A 9 -4.47 12.57 13.24
C VAL A 9 -5.41 12.03 12.15
N MET A 10 -6.67 11.79 12.50
CA MET A 10 -7.66 11.28 11.56
C MET A 10 -8.01 12.29 10.46
N MET A 11 -7.98 13.59 10.77
CA MET A 11 -8.17 14.64 9.77
C MET A 11 -7.02 14.65 8.74
N LEU A 12 -5.76 14.62 9.19
CA LEU A 12 -4.59 14.56 8.30
C LEU A 12 -4.60 13.28 7.46
N TYR A 13 -4.96 12.14 8.07
CA TYR A 13 -5.15 10.88 7.36
C TYR A 13 -6.24 10.99 6.27
N THR A 14 -7.37 11.61 6.59
CA THR A 14 -8.46 11.83 5.63
C THR A 14 -7.99 12.70 4.46
N ILE A 15 -7.27 13.79 4.73
CA ILE A 15 -6.72 14.66 3.68
C ILE A 15 -5.76 13.89 2.77
N LYS A 16 -4.85 13.07 3.34
CA LYS A 16 -3.95 12.21 2.57
C LYS A 16 -4.72 11.25 1.66
N CYS A 17 -5.76 10.60 2.19
CA CYS A 17 -6.60 9.68 1.42
C CYS A 17 -7.33 10.38 0.28
N LEU A 18 -7.91 11.57 0.53
CA LEU A 18 -8.60 12.35 -0.50
C LEU A 18 -7.63 12.81 -1.60
N LEU A 19 -6.51 13.41 -1.22
CA LEU A 19 -5.50 13.88 -2.18
C LEU A 19 -4.92 12.74 -3.00
N GLY A 20 -4.52 11.64 -2.35
CA GLY A 20 -3.98 10.50 -3.06
C GLY A 20 -5.02 9.86 -3.98
N THR A 21 -6.27 9.73 -3.53
CA THR A 21 -7.34 9.18 -4.37
C THR A 21 -7.55 10.05 -5.59
N ALA A 22 -7.56 11.38 -5.44
CA ALA A 22 -7.67 12.31 -6.55
C ALA A 22 -6.50 12.16 -7.54
N ILE A 23 -5.26 12.01 -7.06
CA ILE A 23 -4.07 11.78 -7.90
C ILE A 23 -4.18 10.45 -8.67
N CYS A 24 -4.45 9.34 -7.98
CA CYS A 24 -4.60 8.03 -8.61
C CYS A 24 -5.80 7.96 -9.56
N TYR A 25 -6.90 8.64 -9.24
CA TYR A 25 -8.05 8.78 -10.14
C TYR A 25 -7.70 9.60 -11.39
N GLY A 26 -6.93 10.67 -11.24
CA GLY A 26 -6.38 11.43 -12.37
C GLY A 26 -5.57 10.55 -13.31
N PHE A 27 -4.67 9.72 -12.77
CA PHE A 27 -3.94 8.73 -13.57
C PHE A 27 -4.86 7.72 -14.26
N TYR A 28 -5.87 7.21 -13.57
CA TYR A 28 -6.87 6.31 -14.14
C TYR A 28 -7.62 6.93 -15.32
N LYS A 29 -8.02 8.20 -15.22
CA LYS A 29 -8.69 8.94 -16.29
C LYS A 29 -7.75 9.29 -17.46
N ALA A 30 -6.50 9.63 -17.17
CA ALA A 30 -5.51 10.02 -18.18
C ALA A 30 -5.04 8.83 -19.01
N PHE A 31 -4.98 7.63 -18.43
CA PHE A 31 -4.54 6.43 -19.11
C PHE A 31 -5.56 5.27 -19.00
N PRO A 32 -6.72 5.38 -19.66
CA PRO A 32 -7.80 4.38 -19.58
C PRO A 32 -7.41 3.02 -20.19
N GLN A 33 -6.34 2.99 -20.98
CA GLN A 33 -5.77 1.77 -21.58
C GLN A 33 -5.08 0.86 -20.54
N TYR A 34 -4.77 1.38 -19.35
CA TYR A 34 -4.11 0.64 -18.27
C TYR A 34 -5.08 0.37 -17.11
N TYR A 35 -4.90 -0.76 -16.41
CA TYR A 35 -5.71 -1.15 -15.25
C TYR A 35 -5.38 -0.36 -13.97
N LEU A 36 -5.37 0.96 -14.05
CA LEU A 36 -4.95 1.87 -12.98
C LEU A 36 -5.96 1.98 -11.82
N LEU A 37 -7.14 1.39 -11.93
CA LEU A 37 -8.06 1.21 -10.79
C LEU A 37 -7.33 0.62 -9.56
N TRP A 38 -6.40 -0.30 -9.80
CA TRP A 38 -5.64 -0.99 -8.76
C TRP A 38 -4.60 -0.11 -8.07
N SER A 39 -4.24 1.02 -8.69
CA SER A 39 -3.42 2.03 -8.02
C SER A 39 -4.18 2.72 -6.90
N ILE A 40 -5.47 3.00 -7.09
CA ILE A 40 -6.34 3.59 -6.07
C ILE A 40 -6.50 2.62 -4.89
N VAL A 41 -6.79 1.36 -5.19
CA VAL A 41 -6.90 0.30 -4.16
C VAL A 41 -5.59 0.17 -3.39
N SER A 42 -4.46 0.09 -4.09
CA SER A 42 -3.15 -0.06 -3.45
C SER A 42 -2.78 1.16 -2.59
N LEU A 43 -3.12 2.36 -3.04
CA LEU A 43 -2.90 3.59 -2.28
C LEU A 43 -3.66 3.55 -0.95
N LEU A 44 -4.96 3.28 -0.98
CA LEU A 44 -5.78 3.29 0.24
C LEU A 44 -5.37 2.18 1.22
N LEU A 45 -4.82 1.07 0.70
CA LEU A 45 -4.28 -0.01 1.51
C LEU A 45 -2.91 0.30 2.14
N VAL A 46 -2.17 1.27 1.58
CA VAL A 46 -0.82 1.62 2.05
C VAL A 46 -0.81 2.82 2.99
N LEU A 47 -1.75 3.74 2.80
CA LEU A 47 -1.94 4.84 3.74
C LEU A 47 -2.42 4.26 5.07
N ALA A 48 -1.76 4.66 6.15
CA ALA A 48 -2.17 4.32 7.51
C ALA A 48 -2.27 5.59 8.36
N PRO A 49 -3.20 5.62 9.33
CA PRO A 49 -3.28 6.72 10.30
C PRO A 49 -2.12 6.71 11.30
N ASP A 50 -1.33 5.62 11.35
CA ASP A 50 -0.25 5.41 12.32
C ASP A 50 1.12 5.96 11.89
N TRP A 51 1.80 6.55 12.87
CA TRP A 51 2.99 7.41 12.72
C TRP A 51 4.30 6.63 12.81
N ASN A 52 4.30 5.52 13.56
CA ASN A 52 5.53 4.83 13.94
C ASN A 52 6.12 3.99 12.81
N ASN A 53 5.41 3.77 11.70
CA ASN A 53 5.86 2.95 10.58
C ASN A 53 5.30 3.37 9.21
N SER A 54 4.98 4.66 9.04
CA SER A 54 4.28 5.19 7.86
C SER A 54 5.04 4.94 6.54
N ILE A 55 6.38 4.84 6.59
CA ILE A 55 7.24 4.55 5.42
C ILE A 55 7.48 3.04 5.26
N ALA A 56 7.62 2.31 6.37
CA ALA A 56 7.91 0.87 6.35
C ALA A 56 6.77 0.08 5.69
N LEU A 57 5.52 0.50 5.89
CA LEU A 57 4.34 -0.14 5.32
C LEU A 57 4.31 -0.06 3.77
N PRO A 58 4.50 1.11 3.13
CA PRO A 58 4.68 1.19 1.68
C PRO A 58 5.83 0.39 1.11
N ILE A 59 7.01 0.45 1.74
CA ILE A 59 8.17 -0.30 1.27
C ILE A 59 7.90 -1.82 1.36
N ALA A 60 7.32 -2.28 2.47
CA ALA A 60 6.97 -3.68 2.65
C ALA A 60 5.95 -4.16 1.60
N ARG A 61 4.95 -3.33 1.26
CA ARG A 61 4.00 -3.65 0.18
C ARG A 61 4.65 -3.70 -1.18
N ILE A 62 5.52 -2.76 -1.52
CA ILE A 62 6.27 -2.76 -2.79
C ILE A 62 7.05 -4.07 -2.92
N LYS A 63 7.84 -4.43 -1.91
CA LYS A 63 8.63 -5.67 -1.90
C LYS A 63 7.73 -6.90 -2.01
N ALA A 64 6.66 -6.96 -1.23
CA ALA A 64 5.73 -8.09 -1.24
C ALA A 64 5.01 -8.26 -2.59
N ASN A 65 4.53 -7.17 -3.20
CA ASN A 65 3.84 -7.23 -4.48
C ASN A 65 4.80 -7.65 -5.61
N VAL A 66 6.04 -7.17 -5.60
CA VAL A 66 7.09 -7.62 -6.53
C VAL A 66 7.38 -9.10 -6.33
N THR A 67 7.56 -9.56 -5.08
CA THR A 67 7.79 -10.98 -4.77
C THR A 67 6.63 -11.85 -5.26
N GLY A 68 5.39 -11.54 -4.89
CA GLY A 68 4.22 -12.31 -5.31
C GLY A 68 4.04 -12.35 -6.83
N ALA A 69 4.34 -11.24 -7.50
CA ALA A 69 4.30 -11.17 -8.95
C ALA A 69 5.38 -12.03 -9.63
N LEU A 70 6.61 -12.00 -9.12
CA LEU A 70 7.70 -12.84 -9.64
C LEU A 70 7.40 -14.33 -9.45
N VAL A 71 6.87 -14.71 -8.28
CA VAL A 71 6.45 -16.09 -8.03
C VAL A 71 5.29 -16.49 -8.93
N GLY A 72 4.29 -15.63 -9.12
CA GLY A 72 3.19 -15.88 -10.05
C GLY A 72 3.66 -16.06 -11.50
N LEU A 73 4.62 -15.24 -11.94
CA LEU A 73 5.26 -15.38 -13.25
C LEU A 73 6.03 -16.71 -13.37
N ALA A 74 6.78 -17.08 -12.33
CA ALA A 74 7.52 -18.35 -12.31
C ALA A 74 6.59 -19.56 -12.34
N CYS A 75 5.44 -19.50 -11.65
CA CYS A 75 4.44 -20.57 -11.63
C CYS A 75 3.80 -20.83 -13.00
N PHE A 76 3.85 -19.89 -13.96
CA PHE A 76 3.42 -20.16 -15.34
C PHE A 76 4.35 -21.09 -16.11
N LEU A 77 5.61 -21.20 -15.70
CA LEU A 77 6.57 -22.13 -16.33
C LEU A 77 6.32 -23.59 -15.91
N LEU A 78 5.45 -23.81 -14.91
CA LEU A 78 5.11 -25.13 -14.44
C LEU A 78 4.03 -25.76 -15.33
N PRO A 79 4.22 -26.99 -15.83
CA PRO A 79 3.29 -27.64 -16.75
C PRO A 79 2.04 -28.23 -16.06
N PHE A 80 1.72 -27.82 -14.83
CA PHE A 80 0.58 -28.36 -14.10
C PHE A 80 -0.72 -27.59 -14.37
N HIS A 81 -1.83 -28.21 -13.96
CA HIS A 81 -3.15 -27.58 -14.02
C HIS A 81 -3.21 -26.34 -13.11
N GLN A 82 -4.06 -25.36 -13.45
CA GLN A 82 -4.06 -24.02 -12.82
C GLN A 82 -4.20 -24.06 -11.29
N LEU A 83 -5.00 -24.98 -10.75
CA LEU A 83 -5.14 -25.18 -9.31
C LEU A 83 -3.82 -25.60 -8.65
N TRP A 84 -3.08 -26.53 -9.25
CA TRP A 84 -1.78 -26.98 -8.73
C TRP A 84 -0.74 -25.87 -8.79
N ASN A 85 -0.68 -25.12 -9.90
CA ASN A 85 0.20 -23.96 -10.01
C ASN A 85 -0.11 -22.91 -8.93
N LEU A 86 -1.40 -22.72 -8.60
CA LEU A 86 -1.81 -21.80 -7.54
C LEU A 86 -1.39 -22.30 -6.15
N LEU A 87 -1.64 -23.56 -5.83
CA LEU A 87 -1.25 -24.15 -4.53
C LEU A 87 0.26 -24.08 -4.33
N ILE A 88 1.04 -24.46 -5.35
CA ILE A 88 2.51 -24.37 -5.34
C ILE A 88 2.94 -22.91 -5.16
N GLY A 89 2.35 -21.99 -5.93
CA GLY A 89 2.66 -20.57 -5.85
C GLY A 89 2.39 -19.97 -4.46
N VAL A 90 1.30 -20.38 -3.80
CA VAL A 90 0.97 -19.93 -2.44
C VAL A 90 2.05 -20.38 -1.46
N VAL A 91 2.43 -21.66 -1.50
CA VAL A 91 3.48 -22.22 -0.63
C VAL A 91 4.81 -21.51 -0.87
N LEU A 92 5.22 -21.36 -2.13
CA LEU A 92 6.46 -20.66 -2.50
C LEU A 92 6.46 -19.20 -2.04
N THR A 93 5.35 -18.48 -2.25
CA THR A 93 5.22 -17.08 -1.84
C THR A 93 5.36 -16.93 -0.33
N ILE A 94 4.70 -17.79 0.46
CA ILE A 94 4.80 -17.77 1.93
C ILE A 94 6.23 -18.07 2.37
N PHE A 95 6.86 -19.08 1.75
CA PHE A 95 8.24 -19.46 2.07
C PHE A 95 9.22 -18.31 1.79
N ILE A 96 9.14 -17.69 0.61
CA ILE A 96 9.99 -16.56 0.22
C ILE A 96 9.73 -15.34 1.12
N CYS A 97 8.47 -15.00 1.41
CA CYS A 97 8.15 -13.89 2.31
C CYS A 97 8.68 -14.11 3.74
N SER A 98 8.65 -15.36 4.21
CA SER A 98 9.19 -15.75 5.52
C SER A 98 10.72 -15.65 5.53
N TRP A 99 11.39 -16.12 4.48
CA TRP A 99 12.84 -16.02 4.35
C TRP A 99 13.32 -14.56 4.28
N LEU A 100 12.58 -13.71 3.56
CA LEU A 100 12.91 -12.30 3.43
C LEU A 100 12.46 -11.42 4.63
N LYS A 101 11.92 -12.03 5.69
CA LYS A 101 11.56 -11.40 6.98
C LYS A 101 10.54 -10.25 6.89
N PHE A 102 9.54 -10.36 6.02
CA PHE A 102 8.41 -9.39 5.97
C PHE A 102 7.01 -10.02 6.10
N PRO A 103 6.72 -10.74 7.20
CA PRO A 103 5.45 -11.46 7.38
C PRO A 103 4.21 -10.54 7.37
N ALA A 104 4.36 -9.29 7.81
CA ALA A 104 3.28 -8.30 7.80
C ALA A 104 2.73 -8.02 6.38
N ALA A 105 3.55 -8.24 5.35
CA ALA A 105 3.20 -7.98 3.95
C ALA A 105 2.90 -9.25 3.13
N THR A 106 2.98 -10.45 3.73
CA THR A 106 2.70 -11.74 3.05
C THR A 106 1.31 -11.76 2.42
N ARG A 107 0.30 -11.19 3.08
CA ARG A 107 -1.06 -11.07 2.52
C ARG A 107 -1.09 -10.28 1.21
N SER A 108 -0.27 -9.23 1.10
CA SER A 108 -0.14 -8.45 -0.13
C SER A 108 0.56 -9.26 -1.22
N ALA A 109 1.60 -10.01 -0.88
CA ALA A 109 2.30 -10.89 -1.82
C ALA A 109 1.38 -11.98 -2.37
N LEU A 110 0.57 -12.61 -1.51
CA LEU A 110 -0.41 -13.62 -1.94
C LEU A 110 -1.49 -13.03 -2.85
N ALA A 111 -1.96 -11.82 -2.57
CA ALA A 111 -2.89 -11.13 -3.48
C ALA A 111 -2.25 -10.88 -4.86
N ALA A 112 -0.98 -10.43 -4.89
CA ALA A 112 -0.25 -10.23 -6.13
C ALA A 112 -0.04 -11.53 -6.92
N LEU A 113 0.32 -12.62 -6.24
CA LEU A 113 0.40 -13.96 -6.82
C LEU A 113 -0.91 -14.34 -7.51
N VAL A 114 -2.03 -14.26 -6.78
CA VAL A 114 -3.36 -14.64 -7.29
C VAL A 114 -3.73 -13.80 -8.51
N ILE A 115 -3.51 -12.48 -8.46
CA ILE A 115 -3.83 -11.58 -9.59
C ILE A 115 -2.99 -11.91 -10.83
N VAL A 116 -1.72 -12.28 -10.65
CA VAL A 116 -0.84 -12.63 -11.76
C VAL A 116 -1.22 -13.98 -12.35
N LEU A 117 -1.54 -14.97 -11.51
CA LEU A 117 -1.77 -16.36 -11.92
C LEU A 117 -3.22 -16.66 -12.36
N LEU A 118 -4.20 -16.03 -11.74
CA LEU A 118 -5.63 -16.13 -12.10
C LEU A 118 -6.01 -14.90 -12.93
N GLN A 119 -5.90 -15.02 -14.25
CA GLN A 119 -6.38 -14.01 -15.19
C GLN A 119 -7.66 -14.46 -15.90
N GLU A 120 -8.50 -13.49 -16.26
CA GLU A 120 -9.68 -13.71 -17.10
C GLU A 120 -9.27 -14.17 -18.51
N PHE A 121 -9.98 -15.16 -19.04
CA PHE A 121 -9.72 -15.73 -20.37
C PHE A 121 -9.74 -14.66 -21.47
N GLY A 122 -8.69 -14.61 -22.31
CA GLY A 122 -8.72 -13.88 -23.60
C GLY A 122 -7.82 -12.63 -23.75
N LYS A 123 -6.96 -12.28 -22.78
CA LYS A 123 -6.01 -11.14 -22.91
C LYS A 123 -4.54 -11.61 -22.90
N PRO A 124 -3.60 -10.85 -23.52
CA PRO A 124 -2.18 -11.18 -23.49
C PRO A 124 -1.65 -11.26 -22.05
N MET A 125 -1.32 -12.50 -21.67
CA MET A 125 -1.00 -12.98 -20.31
C MET A 125 0.02 -12.12 -19.56
N TRP A 126 1.09 -11.71 -20.24
CA TRP A 126 2.21 -10.99 -19.64
C TRP A 126 1.91 -9.48 -19.49
N ALA A 127 1.22 -8.89 -20.47
CA ALA A 127 0.94 -7.46 -20.49
C ALA A 127 -0.01 -7.07 -19.35
N TYR A 128 -1.03 -7.89 -19.08
CA TYR A 128 -1.97 -7.65 -17.99
C TYR A 128 -1.29 -7.72 -16.62
N ALA A 129 -0.48 -8.77 -16.38
CA ALA A 129 0.27 -8.94 -15.14
C ALA A 129 1.18 -7.73 -14.88
N LEU A 130 1.96 -7.31 -15.88
CA LEU A 130 2.84 -6.14 -15.77
C LEU A 130 2.08 -4.85 -15.50
N GLN A 131 0.95 -4.61 -16.18
CA GLN A 131 0.12 -3.43 -15.94
C GLN A 131 -0.44 -3.39 -14.51
N ARG A 132 -0.81 -4.55 -13.94
CA ARG A 132 -1.25 -4.64 -12.55
C ARG A 132 -0.13 -4.37 -11.56
N ILE A 133 1.05 -4.96 -11.77
CA ILE A 133 2.24 -4.68 -10.95
C ILE A 133 2.53 -3.18 -10.98
N PHE A 134 2.53 -2.57 -12.17
CA PHE A 134 2.76 -1.14 -12.33
C PHE A 134 1.70 -0.29 -11.60
N ALA A 135 0.42 -0.63 -11.73
CA ALA A 135 -0.66 0.08 -11.04
C ALA A 135 -0.49 0.03 -9.51
N VAL A 136 -0.18 -1.14 -8.97
CA VAL A 136 0.03 -1.33 -7.53
C VAL A 136 1.27 -0.58 -7.03
N LEU A 137 2.38 -0.65 -7.79
CA LEU A 137 3.59 0.12 -7.49
C LEU A 137 3.31 1.62 -7.52
N LEU A 138 2.58 2.11 -8.52
CA LEU A 138 2.20 3.51 -8.64
C LEU A 138 1.38 3.97 -7.43
N GLY A 139 0.39 3.18 -6.99
CA GLY A 139 -0.37 3.48 -5.78
C GLY A 139 0.49 3.53 -4.52
N CYS A 140 1.44 2.58 -4.38
CA CYS A 140 2.39 2.57 -3.27
C CYS A 140 3.34 3.78 -3.29
N LEU A 141 3.82 4.18 -4.47
CA LEU A 141 4.71 5.33 -4.65
C LEU A 141 4.00 6.64 -4.33
N VAL A 142 2.75 6.82 -4.79
CA VAL A 142 1.93 7.99 -4.44
C VAL A 142 1.69 8.03 -2.92
N GLY A 143 1.37 6.88 -2.31
CA GLY A 143 1.18 6.79 -0.86
C GLY A 143 2.45 7.11 -0.08
N LEU A 144 3.62 6.65 -0.54
CA LEU A 144 4.91 6.98 0.04
C LEU A 144 5.22 8.48 -0.11
N ALA A 145 5.02 9.06 -1.30
CA ALA A 145 5.26 10.47 -1.56
C ALA A 145 4.40 11.37 -0.67
N LEU A 146 3.10 11.07 -0.54
CA LEU A 146 2.20 11.78 0.37
C LEU A 146 2.60 11.62 1.83
N THR A 147 3.00 10.41 2.22
CA THR A 147 3.49 10.17 3.58
C THR A 147 4.70 11.03 3.89
N LEU A 148 5.70 11.08 3.00
CA LEU A 148 6.91 11.89 3.16
C LEU A 148 6.59 13.39 3.18
N ALA A 149 5.73 13.86 2.28
CA ALA A 149 5.34 15.27 2.20
C ALA A 149 4.65 15.74 3.49
N PHE A 150 3.72 14.95 4.01
CA PHE A 150 2.99 15.29 5.23
C PHE A 150 3.80 15.05 6.50
N GLN A 151 4.81 14.19 6.48
CA GLN A 151 5.65 13.88 7.65
C GLN A 151 6.27 15.16 8.27
N VAL A 152 6.62 16.15 7.44
CA VAL A 152 7.17 17.43 7.90
C VAL A 152 6.13 18.25 8.67
N VAL A 153 4.92 18.35 8.13
CA VAL A 153 3.79 19.07 8.72
C VAL A 153 3.38 18.40 10.04
N GLU A 154 3.28 17.08 10.00
CA GLU A 154 2.97 16.19 11.10
C GLU A 154 3.92 16.35 12.29
N ARG A 155 5.23 16.37 12.03
CA ARG A 155 6.25 16.62 13.08
C ARG A 155 6.12 18.01 13.70
N LYS A 156 5.80 19.04 12.91
CA LYS A 156 5.62 20.41 13.41
C LYS A 156 4.37 20.55 14.29
N VAL A 157 3.24 19.98 13.86
CA VAL A 157 1.99 19.99 14.63
C VAL A 157 2.18 19.31 15.98
N LEU A 158 2.86 18.16 16.01
CA LEU A 158 3.16 17.43 17.25
C LEU A 158 4.10 18.19 18.19
N LYS A 159 5.15 18.85 17.66
CA LYS A 159 6.03 19.70 18.46
C LYS A 159 5.26 20.87 19.07
N SER A 160 4.46 21.57 18.28
CA SER A 160 3.68 22.72 18.74
C SER A 160 2.67 22.33 19.83
N GLN A 161 2.08 21.14 19.77
CA GLN A 161 1.20 20.61 20.83
C GLN A 161 1.96 20.22 22.12
N LYS A 162 3.25 19.87 22.02
CA LYS A 162 4.12 19.60 23.18
C LYS A 162 4.62 20.87 23.86
N GLU A 163 4.71 21.98 23.12
CA GLU A 163 5.19 23.28 23.60
C GLU A 163 4.09 24.16 24.21
N ILE A 164 2.80 23.79 24.15
CA ILE A 164 1.74 24.49 24.90
C ILE A 164 1.96 24.21 26.40
N PRO A 165 2.41 25.19 27.20
CA PRO A 165 2.71 24.97 28.61
C PRO A 165 1.42 24.72 29.39
N SER A 166 1.52 23.88 30.41
CA SER A 166 0.55 23.62 31.48
C SER A 166 0.26 24.87 32.36
N SER A 167 0.05 26.06 31.77
CA SER A 167 -0.10 27.31 32.53
C SER A 167 -1.54 27.86 32.62
N LYS A 168 -2.56 27.07 32.28
CA LYS A 168 -3.98 27.46 32.50
C LYS A 168 -4.78 26.42 33.29
N THR A 169 -4.25 26.02 34.46
CA THR A 169 -5.05 25.35 35.51
C THR A 169 -4.69 25.84 36.92
N LYS A 170 -4.30 27.11 37.07
CA LYS A 170 -4.31 27.81 38.36
C LYS A 170 -4.99 29.15 38.15
N GLY A 171 -6.22 29.27 38.64
CA GLY A 171 -6.94 30.55 38.61
C GLY A 171 -8.43 30.41 38.31
N ILE A 172 -9.14 29.57 39.05
CA ILE A 172 -10.47 29.93 39.54
C ILE A 172 -10.49 29.48 41.00
N ALA A 173 -10.52 30.48 41.87
CA ALA A 173 -10.68 30.38 43.31
C ALA A 173 -12.09 29.88 43.67
#